data_AF-A0A3D9C1Z2-F1
#
_entry.id   AF-A0A3D9C1Z2-F1
#
_cell.length_a   1.000
_cell.length_b   1.000
_cell.length_c   1.000
_cell.angle_alpha   90.00
_cell.angle_beta   90.00
_cell.angle_gamma   90.00
#
_symmetry.space_group_name_H-M   'P 1'
#
loop_
_entity.id
_entity.type
_entity.pdbx_description
1 polymer ?
#
loop_
_entity_poly.entity_id
_entity_poly.type
_entity_poly.pdbx_seq_one_letter_code
_entity_poly.pdbx_strand_id
1 'polypeptide(L)'
;MSSFPKILTDENAKESHSDYKKALFDLTPNTITVKDLGHLMRIYTTTKEISYRNKILKLLYNHREPELHSFFEIACKKERYRDMKVYALRGLAQFAEEKDIIKLVDKLKISLAKTEKTTPYNYQEYELLKGKNALPFLVEQYNYVSFKELLAQVNEQYDRMPDAFKGHITTDEHGEIVHLRGPGESARMMRDFFDGMKK
;
A
#
# COMPACT_ATOMS: atom_id res chain seq x y z
N MET A 1 26.49 -5.75 -12.51
CA MET A 1 25.51 -6.44 -13.38
C MET A 1 24.30 -6.75 -12.52
N SER A 2 23.09 -6.29 -12.90
CA SER A 2 21.87 -6.72 -12.22
C SER A 2 21.67 -8.21 -12.47
N SER A 3 21.57 -9.01 -11.41
CA SER A 3 21.26 -10.43 -11.48
C SER A 3 19.75 -10.63 -11.32
N PHE A 4 18.95 -10.00 -12.18
CA PHE A 4 17.51 -10.18 -12.15
C PHE A 4 17.18 -11.68 -12.36
N PRO A 5 16.35 -12.30 -11.49
CA PRO A 5 16.12 -13.74 -11.55
C PRO A 5 15.49 -14.17 -12.88
N LYS A 6 16.13 -15.12 -13.57
CA LYS A 6 15.67 -15.63 -14.88
C LYS A 6 14.22 -16.14 -14.83
N ILE A 7 13.80 -16.77 -13.73
CA ILE A 7 12.44 -17.27 -13.55
C ILE A 7 11.37 -16.16 -13.61
N LEU A 8 11.72 -14.91 -13.29
CA LEU A 8 10.82 -13.75 -13.38
C LEU A 8 10.78 -13.15 -14.81
N THR A 9 11.79 -13.44 -15.63
CA THR A 9 11.83 -13.03 -17.04
C THR A 9 11.02 -13.96 -17.95
N ASP A 10 10.83 -15.22 -17.54
CA ASP A 10 10.07 -16.20 -18.29
C ASP A 10 8.56 -15.89 -18.23
N GLU A 11 7.93 -15.81 -19.39
CA GLU A 11 6.49 -15.54 -19.51
C GLU A 11 5.63 -16.77 -19.23
N ASN A 12 6.22 -17.96 -19.34
CA ASN A 12 5.54 -19.23 -19.12
C ASN A 12 5.79 -19.80 -17.72
N ALA A 13 6.54 -19.09 -16.87
CA ALA A 13 6.83 -19.53 -15.52
C ALA A 13 5.54 -19.64 -14.69
N LYS A 14 5.42 -20.74 -13.94
CA LYS A 14 4.28 -20.96 -13.05
C LYS A 14 4.44 -20.10 -11.79
N GLU A 15 3.61 -19.06 -11.67
CA GLU A 15 3.57 -18.15 -10.52
C GLU A 15 3.36 -18.87 -9.17
N SER A 16 2.73 -20.06 -9.19
CA SER A 16 2.50 -20.89 -8.00
C SER A 16 3.74 -21.64 -7.50
N HIS A 17 4.83 -21.67 -8.27
CA HIS A 17 6.06 -22.34 -7.87
C HIS A 17 6.75 -21.57 -6.73
N SER A 18 7.25 -22.29 -5.72
CA SER A 18 7.92 -21.69 -4.55
C SER A 18 9.09 -20.81 -4.95
N ASP A 19 9.85 -21.23 -5.97
CA ASP A 19 11.03 -20.51 -6.45
C ASP A 19 10.67 -19.19 -7.13
N TYR A 20 9.50 -19.11 -7.77
CA TYR A 20 9.01 -17.88 -8.37
C TYR A 20 8.71 -16.85 -7.28
N LYS A 21 7.95 -17.29 -6.25
CA LYS A 21 7.64 -16.47 -5.09
C LYS A 21 8.91 -15.99 -4.40
N LYS A 22 9.83 -16.92 -4.11
CA LYS A 22 11.10 -16.60 -3.46
C LYS A 22 11.88 -15.57 -4.28
N ALA A 23 12.05 -15.81 -5.58
CA ALA A 23 12.76 -14.89 -6.47
C ALA A 23 12.18 -13.47 -6.45
N LEU A 24 10.85 -13.32 -6.48
CA LEU A 24 10.20 -12.01 -6.43
C LEU A 24 10.39 -11.32 -5.07
N PHE A 25 10.27 -12.06 -3.97
CA PHE A 25 10.33 -11.48 -2.63
C PHE A 25 11.75 -11.15 -2.17
N ASP A 26 12.76 -11.85 -2.70
CA ASP A 26 14.19 -11.58 -2.46
C ASP A 26 14.68 -10.30 -3.19
N LEU A 27 13.91 -9.75 -4.14
CA LEU A 27 14.23 -8.48 -4.79
C LEU A 27 14.17 -7.31 -3.79
N THR A 28 15.10 -6.36 -3.94
CA THR A 28 15.09 -5.09 -3.20
C THR A 28 15.08 -3.92 -4.19
N PRO A 29 14.53 -2.75 -3.83
CA PRO A 29 14.47 -1.59 -4.73
C PRO A 29 15.84 -1.23 -5.33
N ASN A 30 16.90 -1.31 -4.52
CA ASN A 30 18.27 -0.97 -4.92
C ASN A 30 18.87 -1.93 -5.97
N THR A 31 18.25 -3.08 -6.19
CA THR A 31 18.69 -4.09 -7.17
C THR A 31 17.97 -4.01 -8.50
N ILE A 32 16.92 -3.19 -8.61
CA ILE A 32 16.10 -3.06 -9.81
C ILE A 32 16.75 -2.07 -10.78
N THR A 33 16.93 -2.49 -12.03
CA THR A 33 17.40 -1.63 -13.12
C THR A 33 16.29 -1.30 -14.08
N VAL A 34 16.51 -0.30 -14.95
CA VAL A 34 15.56 0.09 -16.01
C VAL A 34 15.10 -1.10 -16.85
N LYS A 35 15.99 -2.05 -17.15
CA LYS A 35 15.66 -3.24 -17.96
C LYS A 35 14.71 -4.21 -17.24
N ASP A 36 14.69 -4.17 -15.90
CA ASP A 36 13.91 -5.07 -15.07
C ASP A 36 12.45 -4.58 -14.90
N LEU A 37 12.21 -3.29 -15.13
CA LEU A 37 10.90 -2.64 -14.96
C LEU A 37 9.83 -3.30 -15.83
N GLY A 38 10.13 -3.53 -17.11
CA GLY A 38 9.20 -4.16 -18.04
C GLY A 38 8.73 -5.55 -17.56
N HIS A 39 9.62 -6.34 -16.97
CA HIS A 39 9.26 -7.64 -16.39
C HIS A 39 8.37 -7.48 -15.15
N LEU A 40 8.69 -6.58 -14.23
CA LEU A 40 7.87 -6.34 -13.03
C LEU A 40 6.48 -5.80 -13.39
N MET A 41 6.40 -4.86 -14.35
CA MET A 41 5.14 -4.32 -14.88
C MET A 41 4.29 -5.41 -15.53
N ARG A 42 4.91 -6.31 -16.31
CA ARG A 42 4.22 -7.47 -16.90
C ARG A 42 3.65 -8.37 -15.82
N ILE A 43 4.45 -8.77 -14.83
CA ILE A 43 3.99 -9.63 -13.72
C ILE A 43 2.83 -8.98 -12.97
N TYR A 44 2.94 -7.69 -12.64
CA TYR A 44 1.88 -6.95 -11.96
C TYR A 44 0.57 -6.92 -12.76
N THR A 45 0.66 -6.74 -14.07
CA THR A 45 -0.54 -6.65 -14.92
C THR A 45 -1.24 -7.99 -15.08
N THR A 46 -0.50 -9.10 -15.19
CA THR A 46 -1.05 -10.44 -15.40
C THR A 46 -1.47 -11.15 -14.11
N THR A 47 -0.76 -10.95 -13.01
CA THR A 47 -0.97 -11.72 -11.79
C THR A 47 -2.28 -11.37 -11.07
N LYS A 48 -2.94 -12.40 -10.54
CA LYS A 48 -4.07 -12.27 -9.60
C LYS A 48 -3.59 -12.21 -8.14
N GLU A 49 -2.36 -12.60 -7.86
CA GLU A 49 -1.79 -12.65 -6.52
C GLU A 49 -1.60 -11.24 -5.94
N ILE A 50 -2.38 -10.93 -4.91
CA ILE A 50 -2.36 -9.61 -4.24
C ILE A 50 -0.97 -9.33 -3.65
N SER A 51 -0.36 -10.36 -3.06
CA SER A 51 0.97 -10.23 -2.45
C SER A 51 2.05 -9.87 -3.47
N TYR A 52 1.95 -10.37 -4.70
CA TYR A 52 2.90 -10.07 -5.78
C TYR A 52 2.70 -8.63 -6.26
N ARG A 53 1.46 -8.21 -6.47
CA ARG A 53 1.15 -6.83 -6.83
C ARG A 53 1.65 -5.85 -5.78
N ASN A 54 1.43 -6.14 -4.49
CA ASN A 54 1.90 -5.28 -3.40
C ASN A 54 3.43 -5.17 -3.39
N LYS A 55 4.14 -6.31 -3.49
CA LYS A 55 5.60 -6.33 -3.57
C LYS A 55 6.11 -5.51 -4.75
N ILE A 56 5.50 -5.65 -5.93
CA ILE A 56 5.90 -4.91 -7.13
C ILE A 56 5.66 -3.41 -6.98
N LEU A 57 4.53 -2.97 -6.42
CA LEU A 57 4.29 -1.55 -6.15
C LEU A 57 5.40 -0.94 -5.28
N LYS A 58 5.80 -1.63 -4.20
CA LYS A 58 6.90 -1.18 -3.34
C LYS A 58 8.27 -1.21 -4.01
N LEU A 59 8.50 -2.13 -4.96
CA LEU A 59 9.73 -2.14 -5.75
C LEU A 59 9.79 -0.93 -6.71
N LEU A 60 8.65 -0.46 -7.22
CA LEU A 60 8.60 0.50 -8.33
C LEU A 60 8.29 1.94 -7.92
N TYR A 61 7.63 2.20 -6.79
CA TYR A 61 7.09 3.54 -6.44
C TYR A 61 8.08 4.70 -6.25
N ASN A 62 9.40 4.44 -6.32
CA ASN A 62 10.48 5.42 -6.19
C ASN A 62 11.27 5.59 -7.50
N HIS A 63 10.93 4.79 -8.51
CA HIS A 63 11.50 4.86 -9.85
C HIS A 63 10.81 5.97 -10.65
N ARG A 64 11.55 6.61 -11.57
CA ARG A 64 11.14 7.83 -12.32
C ARG A 64 11.16 7.65 -13.84
N GLU A 65 11.26 6.42 -14.29
CA GLU A 65 11.30 6.03 -15.68
C GLU A 65 9.95 6.36 -16.33
N PRO A 66 9.90 7.06 -17.48
CA PRO A 66 8.64 7.61 -18.02
C PRO A 66 7.52 6.58 -18.27
N GLU A 67 7.89 5.34 -18.60
CA GLU A 67 6.95 4.22 -18.78
C GLU A 67 6.15 3.88 -17.51
N LEU A 68 6.68 4.23 -16.33
CA LEU A 68 6.00 4.01 -15.05
C LEU A 68 4.81 4.95 -14.84
N HIS A 69 4.72 6.06 -15.56
CA HIS A 69 3.58 6.96 -15.45
C HIS A 69 2.28 6.23 -15.80
N SER A 70 2.20 5.64 -17.00
CA SER A 70 1.01 4.90 -17.45
C SER A 70 0.74 3.66 -16.59
N PHE A 71 1.80 3.00 -16.11
CA PHE A 71 1.70 1.90 -15.17
C PHE A 71 0.97 2.31 -13.87
N PHE A 72 1.39 3.41 -13.24
CA PHE A 72 0.79 3.84 -11.98
C PHE A 72 -0.63 4.37 -12.13
N GLU A 73 -0.98 4.96 -13.28
CA GLU A 73 -2.37 5.28 -13.60
C GLU A 73 -3.25 4.02 -13.64
N ILE A 74 -2.77 2.95 -14.26
CA ILE A 74 -3.46 1.65 -14.31
C ILE A 74 -3.56 1.07 -12.90
N ALA A 75 -2.46 1.10 -12.13
CA ALA A 75 -2.42 0.57 -10.78
C ALA A 75 -3.43 1.26 -9.84
N CYS A 76 -3.52 2.59 -9.90
CA CYS A 76 -4.50 3.37 -9.11
C CYS A 76 -5.95 2.97 -9.41
N LYS A 77 -6.24 2.57 -10.65
CA LYS A 77 -7.57 2.10 -11.10
C LYS A 77 -7.80 0.63 -10.75
N LYS A 78 -6.76 -0.21 -10.84
CA LYS A 78 -6.81 -1.67 -10.65
C LYS A 78 -6.97 -2.06 -9.18
N GLU A 79 -6.24 -1.41 -8.28
CA GLU A 79 -6.18 -1.87 -6.90
C GLU A 79 -7.49 -1.64 -6.15
N ARG A 80 -7.76 -2.52 -5.18
CA ARG A 80 -8.94 -2.44 -4.31
C ARG A 80 -8.58 -2.07 -2.88
N TYR A 81 -7.45 -2.58 -2.40
CA TYR A 81 -6.90 -2.27 -1.08
C TYR A 81 -6.33 -0.85 -1.05
N ARG A 82 -6.66 -0.08 -0.01
CA ARG A 82 -6.34 1.36 0.04
C ARG A 82 -4.87 1.63 0.24
N ASP A 83 -4.19 0.84 1.06
CA ASP A 83 -2.74 0.90 1.25
C ASP A 83 -2.01 0.70 -0.08
N MET A 84 -2.41 -0.30 -0.87
CA MET A 84 -1.86 -0.52 -2.22
C MET A 84 -2.19 0.62 -3.18
N LYS A 85 -3.40 1.20 -3.11
CA LYS A 85 -3.73 2.41 -3.87
C LYS A 85 -2.85 3.60 -3.49
N VAL A 86 -2.51 3.76 -2.21
CA VAL A 86 -1.60 4.81 -1.75
C VAL A 86 -0.19 4.59 -2.31
N TYR A 87 0.30 3.34 -2.38
CA TYR A 87 1.58 3.05 -3.04
C TYR A 87 1.55 3.36 -4.54
N ALA A 88 0.45 3.01 -5.22
CA ALA A 88 0.27 3.38 -6.63
C ALA A 88 0.21 4.90 -6.83
N LEU A 89 -0.50 5.61 -5.94
CA LEU A 89 -0.64 7.07 -5.96
C LEU A 89 0.70 7.76 -5.71
N ARG A 90 1.53 7.22 -4.82
CA ARG A 90 2.91 7.67 -4.60
C ARG A 90 3.75 7.57 -5.84
N GLY A 91 3.68 6.44 -6.53
CA GLY A 91 4.36 6.27 -7.81
C GLY A 91 3.88 7.28 -8.85
N LEU A 92 2.57 7.49 -8.95
CA LEU A 92 1.96 8.44 -9.89
C LEU A 92 2.32 9.91 -9.60
N ALA A 93 2.35 10.31 -8.32
CA ALA A 93 2.62 11.69 -7.92
C ALA A 93 4.01 12.18 -8.33
N GLN A 94 4.95 11.29 -8.68
CA GLN A 94 6.23 11.68 -9.26
C GLN A 94 6.11 12.29 -10.66
N PHE A 95 5.01 12.03 -11.36
CA PHE A 95 4.78 12.40 -12.76
C PHE A 95 3.63 13.39 -12.96
N ALA A 96 2.89 13.70 -11.90
CA ALA A 96 1.60 14.36 -11.97
C ALA A 96 1.50 15.48 -10.94
N GLU A 97 0.87 16.60 -11.32
CA GLU A 97 0.56 17.66 -10.38
C GLU A 97 -0.71 17.32 -9.60
N GLU A 98 -0.97 18.07 -8.52
CA GLU A 98 -2.18 17.88 -7.69
C GLU A 98 -3.46 17.86 -8.53
N LYS A 99 -3.58 18.76 -9.52
CA LYS A 99 -4.77 18.87 -10.39
C LYS A 99 -5.07 17.60 -11.18
N ASP A 100 -4.05 16.79 -11.47
CA ASP A 100 -4.16 15.58 -12.28
C ASP A 100 -4.62 14.39 -11.43
N ILE A 101 -4.23 14.37 -10.15
CA ILE A 101 -4.52 13.26 -9.23
C ILE A 101 -5.68 13.54 -8.27
N ILE A 102 -6.16 14.78 -8.14
CA ILE A 102 -7.21 15.17 -7.18
C ILE A 102 -8.46 14.30 -7.29
N LYS A 103 -8.88 13.96 -8.51
CA LYS A 103 -10.05 13.08 -8.74
C LYS A 103 -9.84 11.67 -8.20
N LEU A 104 -8.62 11.17 -8.17
CA LEU A 104 -8.29 9.87 -7.56
C LEU A 104 -8.32 9.97 -6.03
N VAL A 105 -7.75 11.04 -5.48
CA VAL A 105 -7.76 11.33 -4.04
C VAL A 105 -9.20 11.48 -3.52
N ASP A 106 -10.05 12.21 -4.22
CA ASP A 106 -11.46 12.39 -3.86
C ASP A 106 -12.23 11.06 -3.84
N LYS A 107 -11.96 10.16 -4.80
CA LYS A 107 -12.54 8.81 -4.80
C LYS A 107 -12.09 8.00 -3.57
N LEU A 108 -10.83 8.14 -3.13
CA LEU A 108 -10.34 7.52 -1.90
C LEU A 108 -11.04 8.10 -0.66
N LYS A 109 -11.17 9.43 -0.56
CA LYS A 109 -11.89 10.12 0.52
C LYS A 109 -13.34 9.65 0.64
N ILE A 110 -14.07 9.63 -0.48
CA ILE A 110 -15.47 9.16 -0.54
C ILE A 110 -15.56 7.69 -0.11
N SER A 111 -14.65 6.86 -0.60
CA SER A 111 -14.64 5.45 -0.22
C SER A 111 -14.36 5.29 1.28
N LEU A 112 -13.46 6.09 1.88
CA LEU A 112 -13.10 6.00 3.31
C LEU A 112 -14.31 6.34 4.19
N ALA A 113 -15.02 7.41 3.84
CA ALA A 113 -16.25 7.82 4.51
C ALA A 113 -17.35 6.73 4.48
N LYS A 114 -17.38 5.91 3.42
CA LYS A 114 -18.31 4.76 3.34
C LYS A 114 -17.89 3.61 4.24
N THR A 115 -16.60 3.25 4.26
CA THR A 115 -16.10 2.11 5.06
C THR A 115 -16.30 2.33 6.55
N GLU A 116 -16.11 3.55 7.05
CA GLU A 116 -16.40 3.89 8.45
C GLU A 116 -17.83 3.50 8.87
N LYS A 117 -18.80 3.59 7.95
CA LYS A 117 -20.21 3.25 8.21
C LYS A 117 -20.50 1.76 8.10
N THR A 118 -19.86 1.06 7.17
CA THR A 118 -20.20 -0.34 6.83
C THR A 118 -19.33 -1.38 7.52
N THR A 119 -18.13 -1.02 7.93
CA THR A 119 -17.16 -1.93 8.55
C THR A 119 -16.49 -1.19 9.71
N PRO A 120 -17.22 -1.01 10.83
CA PRO A 120 -16.66 -0.34 12.00
C PRO A 120 -15.43 -1.11 12.48
N TYR A 121 -14.43 -0.38 13.00
CA TYR A 121 -13.18 -0.92 13.54
C TYR A 121 -12.24 -1.59 12.52
N ASN A 122 -12.24 -1.16 11.25
CA ASN A 122 -11.25 -1.60 10.25
C ASN A 122 -9.83 -1.03 10.49
N TYR A 123 -9.31 -1.17 11.71
CA TYR A 123 -8.14 -0.45 12.19
C TYR A 123 -6.87 -0.75 11.39
N GLN A 124 -6.69 -1.97 10.90
CA GLN A 124 -5.51 -2.37 10.14
C GLN A 124 -5.33 -1.50 8.90
N GLU A 125 -6.42 -1.18 8.22
CA GLU A 125 -6.39 -0.30 7.04
C GLU A 125 -5.94 1.12 7.43
N TYR A 126 -6.45 1.68 8.52
CA TYR A 126 -6.05 3.01 8.99
C TYR A 126 -4.59 3.05 9.45
N GLU A 127 -4.13 2.02 10.17
CA GLU A 127 -2.74 1.95 10.64
C GLU A 127 -1.74 1.85 9.49
N LEU A 128 -2.08 1.11 8.42
CA LEU A 128 -1.28 1.07 7.19
C LEU A 128 -1.26 2.44 6.48
N LEU A 129 -2.41 3.12 6.39
CA LEU A 129 -2.50 4.45 5.76
C LEU A 129 -1.74 5.53 6.54
N LYS A 130 -1.70 5.43 7.87
CA LYS A 130 -0.97 6.31 8.80
C LYS A 130 0.52 5.97 8.92
N GLY A 131 0.96 4.84 8.36
CA GLY A 131 2.35 4.42 8.40
C GLY A 131 3.27 5.42 7.70
N LYS A 132 4.53 5.54 8.16
CA LYS A 132 5.45 6.60 7.73
C LYS A 132 5.62 6.66 6.22
N ASN A 133 5.67 5.50 5.57
CA ASN A 133 5.93 5.35 4.15
C ASN A 133 4.66 5.45 3.25
N ALA A 134 3.50 5.82 3.82
CA ALA A 134 2.20 5.92 3.15
C ALA A 134 1.74 7.38 2.96
N LEU A 135 0.60 7.79 3.53
CA LEU A 135 0.07 9.15 3.39
C LEU A 135 0.97 10.23 4.04
N PRO A 136 1.59 10.02 5.22
CA PRO A 136 2.53 10.98 5.78
C PRO A 136 3.67 11.33 4.81
N PHE A 137 4.28 10.33 4.18
CA PHE A 137 5.31 10.54 3.15
C PHE A 137 4.78 11.39 1.99
N LEU A 138 3.57 11.10 1.49
CA LEU A 138 2.98 11.87 0.38
C LEU A 138 2.76 13.35 0.76
N VAL A 139 2.32 13.61 1.98
CA VAL A 139 2.13 14.98 2.49
C VAL A 139 3.47 15.70 2.62
N GLU A 140 4.48 15.05 3.20
CA GLU A 140 5.81 15.62 3.37
C GLU A 140 6.48 15.91 2.02
N GLN A 141 6.42 14.96 1.09
CA GLN A 141 7.14 15.03 -0.17
C GLN A 141 6.50 16.00 -1.18
N TYR A 142 5.17 16.02 -1.30
CA TYR A 142 4.48 16.76 -2.35
C TYR A 142 3.72 17.98 -1.84
N ASN A 143 3.40 18.03 -0.54
CA ASN A 143 2.74 19.16 0.11
C ASN A 143 1.35 19.53 -0.48
N TYR A 144 0.73 18.62 -1.22
CA TYR A 144 -0.59 18.82 -1.85
C TYR A 144 -1.70 18.94 -0.80
N VAL A 145 -2.65 19.84 -1.05
CA VAL A 145 -3.78 20.10 -0.15
C VAL A 145 -4.65 18.85 -0.01
N SER A 146 -4.96 18.19 -1.12
CA SER A 146 -5.75 16.97 -1.20
C SER A 146 -5.14 15.81 -0.41
N PHE A 147 -3.81 15.68 -0.35
CA PHE A 147 -3.14 14.69 0.49
C PHE A 147 -3.26 15.02 1.98
N LYS A 148 -3.12 16.29 2.36
CA LYS A 148 -3.30 16.74 3.75
C LYS A 148 -4.72 16.47 4.23
N GLU A 149 -5.71 16.79 3.41
CA GLU A 149 -7.12 16.51 3.69
C GLU A 149 -7.38 15.01 3.85
N LEU A 150 -6.84 14.18 2.95
CA LEU A 150 -6.97 12.73 3.03
C LEU A 150 -6.34 12.18 4.32
N LEU A 151 -5.13 12.64 4.67
CA LEU A 151 -4.47 12.25 5.91
C LEU A 151 -5.24 12.72 7.15
N ALA A 152 -5.78 13.95 7.13
CA ALA A 152 -6.62 14.48 8.20
C ALA A 152 -7.88 13.63 8.40
N GLN A 153 -8.57 13.26 7.31
CA GLN A 153 -9.73 12.36 7.37
C GLN A 153 -9.35 11.00 7.97
N VAL A 154 -8.23 10.39 7.53
CA VAL A 154 -7.75 9.12 8.07
C VAL A 154 -7.46 9.23 9.57
N ASN A 155 -6.83 10.31 10.01
CA ASN A 155 -6.54 10.55 11.42
C ASN A 155 -7.82 10.71 12.23
N GLU A 156 -8.75 11.55 11.79
CA GLU A 156 -10.02 11.80 12.49
C GLU A 156 -10.85 10.52 12.64
N GLN A 157 -10.98 9.75 11.57
CA GLN A 157 -11.72 8.47 11.57
C GLN A 157 -11.05 7.43 12.46
N TYR A 158 -9.72 7.36 12.46
CA TYR A 158 -8.98 6.47 13.33
C TYR A 158 -9.09 6.88 14.80
N ASP A 159 -9.02 8.17 15.11
CA ASP A 159 -9.09 8.69 16.48
C ASP A 159 -10.47 8.45 17.11
N ARG A 160 -11.53 8.41 16.30
CA ARG A 160 -12.88 7.98 16.71
C ARG A 160 -12.98 6.51 17.10
N MET A 161 -12.03 5.65 16.69
CA MET A 161 -12.08 4.23 17.07
C MET A 161 -11.83 4.05 18.58
N PRO A 162 -12.32 2.96 19.19
CA PRO A 162 -11.94 2.59 20.54
C PRO A 162 -10.45 2.27 20.62
N ASP A 163 -9.82 2.56 21.76
CA ASP A 163 -8.39 2.34 21.98
C ASP A 163 -7.98 0.86 21.86
N ALA A 164 -8.93 -0.06 22.06
CA ALA A 164 -8.77 -1.49 21.84
C ALA A 164 -8.37 -1.87 20.40
N PHE A 165 -8.58 -0.96 19.44
CA PHE A 165 -8.24 -1.15 18.03
C PHE A 165 -7.13 -0.21 17.56
N LYS A 166 -6.42 0.49 18.46
CA LYS A 166 -5.40 1.47 18.08
C LYS A 166 -4.02 1.05 18.55
N GLY A 167 -3.01 1.13 17.68
CA GLY A 167 -1.60 0.93 17.98
C GLY A 167 -1.14 -0.52 17.91
N HIS A 168 -1.63 -1.31 16.94
CA HIS A 168 -1.26 -2.71 16.76
C HIS A 168 -0.12 -2.89 15.76
N ILE A 169 -0.20 -2.20 14.64
CA ILE A 169 0.81 -2.21 13.58
C ILE A 169 1.14 -0.79 13.11
N THR A 170 2.27 -0.66 12.44
CA THR A 170 2.65 0.51 11.64
C THR A 170 3.51 0.05 10.47
N THR A 171 3.99 0.99 9.64
CA THR A 171 5.00 0.70 8.63
C THR A 171 6.28 1.51 8.87
N ASP A 172 7.42 0.88 8.59
CA ASP A 172 8.72 1.53 8.59
C ASP A 172 8.94 2.39 7.34
N GLU A 173 10.15 2.93 7.18
CA GLU A 173 10.56 3.77 6.04
C GLU A 173 10.61 3.02 4.70
N HIS A 174 10.58 1.68 4.73
CA HIS A 174 10.52 0.82 3.55
C HIS A 174 9.09 0.35 3.26
N GLY A 175 8.12 0.74 4.10
CA GLY A 175 6.74 0.30 4.00
C GLY A 175 6.52 -1.12 4.49
N GLU A 176 7.47 -1.71 5.21
CA GLU A 176 7.31 -3.03 5.82
C GLU A 176 6.55 -2.93 7.14
N ILE A 177 5.73 -3.95 7.42
CA ILE A 177 4.85 -3.96 8.59
C ILE A 177 5.67 -4.20 9.85
N VAL A 178 5.53 -3.29 10.81
CA VAL A 178 6.11 -3.40 12.15
C VAL A 178 4.98 -3.63 13.14
N HIS A 179 5.08 -4.69 13.93
CA HIS A 179 4.14 -4.96 15.02
C HIS A 179 4.51 -4.14 16.25
N LEU A 180 3.61 -3.25 16.67
CA LEU A 180 3.76 -2.44 17.88
C LEU A 180 3.33 -3.19 19.14
N ARG A 181 2.44 -4.16 18.97
CA ARG A 181 2.00 -5.08 20.04
C ARG A 181 2.12 -6.52 19.61
N GLY A 182 2.28 -7.40 20.60
CA GLY A 182 2.23 -8.84 20.37
C GLY A 182 0.85 -9.29 19.88
N PRO A 183 0.76 -10.37 19.08
CA PRO A 183 -0.53 -10.90 18.63
C PRO A 183 -1.48 -11.26 19.78
N GLY A 184 -0.94 -11.84 20.87
CA GLY A 184 -1.73 -12.23 22.05
C GLY A 184 -2.30 -11.03 22.81
N GLU A 185 -1.55 -9.94 22.90
CA GLU A 185 -1.99 -8.70 23.54
C GLU A 185 -3.09 -8.02 22.73
N SER A 186 -2.87 -7.88 21.41
CA SER A 186 -3.85 -7.30 20.50
C SER A 186 -5.18 -8.04 20.54
N ALA A 187 -5.12 -9.38 20.50
CA ALA A 187 -6.32 -10.22 20.59
C ALA A 187 -7.02 -10.12 21.94
N ARG A 188 -6.28 -9.94 23.04
CA ARG A 188 -6.87 -9.73 24.37
C ARG A 188 -7.64 -8.40 24.43
N MET A 189 -7.03 -7.30 24.00
CA MET A 189 -7.67 -5.97 24.03
C MET A 189 -8.99 -5.94 23.25
N MET A 190 -9.01 -6.53 22.05
CA MET A 190 -10.23 -6.60 21.23
C MET A 190 -11.30 -7.48 21.88
N ARG A 191 -10.92 -8.62 22.47
CA ARG A 191 -11.86 -9.49 23.21
C ARG A 191 -12.47 -8.76 24.40
N ASP A 192 -11.65 -8.12 25.22
CA ASP A 192 -12.09 -7.38 26.41
C ASP A 192 -13.06 -6.26 26.03
N PHE A 193 -12.81 -5.56 24.92
CA PHE A 193 -13.74 -4.56 24.37
C PHE A 193 -15.09 -5.16 24.01
N PHE A 194 -15.12 -6.25 23.23
CA PHE A 194 -16.38 -6.88 22.82
C PHE A 194 -17.13 -7.51 23.99
N ASP A 195 -16.43 -8.07 24.98
CA ASP A 195 -17.08 -8.61 26.19
C ASP A 195 -17.62 -7.51 27.09
N GLY A 196 -17.01 -6.32 27.09
CA GLY A 196 -17.54 -5.12 27.73
C GLY A 196 -18.83 -4.60 27.08
N MET A 197 -18.99 -4.75 25.76
CA MET A 197 -20.22 -4.33 25.04
C MET A 197 -21.42 -5.26 25.24
N LYS A 198 -21.20 -6.49 25.73
CA LYS A 198 -22.27 -7.48 25.98
C LYS A 198 -22.93 -7.32 27.36
N LYS A 199 -22.39 -6.44 28.21
CA LYS A 199 -22.91 -6.12 29.54
C LYS A 199 -23.82 -4.90 29.45
#